data_AF-A0A974HJU0-F1
#
_entry.id   AF-A0A974HJU0-F1
#
_cell.length_a   1.000
_cell.length_b   1.000
_cell.length_c   1.000
_cell.angle_alpha   90.00
_cell.angle_beta   90.00
_cell.angle_gamma   90.00
#
_symmetry.space_group_name_H-M   'P 1'
#
loop_
_entity.id
_entity.type
_entity.pdbx_description
1 polymer ?
#
loop_
_entity_poly.entity_id
_entity_poly.type
_entity_poly.pdbx_seq_one_letter_code
_entity_poly.pdbx_strand_id
1 'polypeptide(L)'
;MRRICSSDESFKHEAYKLYQRFKARGYKTRCLNKAYQNALSQNREDLLYQTHRFGTYRDKPRSQNETRLIMTFNENDKEVRSIIYKHWDILSKNSSLGTFRCGTCDQCSHLKISNTFGKDGSTYDMHHYICCTTTYVVYLFTCHCGSMYVGKMIRPLKRRIYEHLRDVKDCNLMSSIAKHIFCVHNGKYAGSYSQGIDHLHGDIRGGNLDNKLLQLET
;
A
#
# COMPACT_ATOMS: atom_id res chain seq x y z
N MET A 1 4.57 -15.79 28.61
CA MET A 1 3.39 -16.62 28.97
C MET A 1 2.69 -16.17 30.25
N ARG A 2 3.38 -15.74 31.32
CA ARG A 2 2.71 -15.23 32.55
C ARG A 2 1.64 -14.15 32.31
N ARG A 3 1.77 -13.34 31.25
CA ARG A 3 0.80 -12.31 30.84
C ARG A 3 -0.54 -12.87 30.30
N ILE A 4 -0.54 -14.11 29.80
CA ILE A 4 -1.68 -14.76 29.12
C ILE A 4 -2.39 -15.74 30.05
N CYS A 5 -1.69 -16.29 31.05
CA CYS A 5 -2.26 -17.23 32.01
C CYS A 5 -3.00 -16.49 33.13
N SER A 6 -4.19 -16.97 33.51
CA SER A 6 -5.04 -16.33 34.54
C SER A 6 -4.66 -16.72 35.96
N SER A 7 -3.85 -17.78 36.14
CA SER A 7 -3.40 -18.27 37.45
C SER A 7 -1.95 -18.76 37.39
N ASP A 8 -1.28 -18.82 38.54
CA ASP A 8 0.09 -19.36 38.63
C ASP A 8 0.14 -20.84 38.26
N GLU A 9 -0.91 -21.61 38.56
CA GLU A 9 -0.97 -23.03 38.24
C GLU A 9 -1.12 -23.26 36.72
N SER A 10 -2.00 -22.49 36.07
CA SER A 10 -2.11 -22.51 34.60
C SER A 10 -0.81 -22.05 33.93
N PHE A 11 -0.10 -21.10 34.54
CA PHE A 11 1.22 -20.69 34.07
C PHE A 11 2.26 -21.81 34.17
N LYS A 12 2.39 -22.49 35.32
CA LYS A 12 3.35 -23.59 35.50
C LYS A 12 3.11 -24.70 34.48
N HIS A 13 1.84 -25.08 34.27
CA HIS A 13 1.46 -26.10 33.30
C HIS A 13 1.87 -25.72 31.88
N GLU A 14 1.53 -24.50 31.43
CA GLU A 14 1.88 -24.05 30.08
C GLU A 14 3.38 -23.79 29.90
N ALA A 15 4.06 -23.27 30.93
CA ALA A 15 5.51 -23.13 30.96
C ALA A 15 6.23 -24.46 30.80
N TYR A 16 5.75 -25.51 31.48
CA TYR A 16 6.30 -26.84 31.38
C TYR A 16 6.04 -27.49 30.02
N LYS A 17 4.82 -27.35 29.46
CA LYS A 17 4.54 -27.79 28.08
C LYS A 17 5.46 -27.14 27.06
N LEU A 18 5.71 -25.84 27.19
CA LEU A 18 6.61 -25.12 26.30
C LEU A 18 8.07 -25.58 26.46
N TYR A 19 8.51 -25.80 27.70
CA TYR A 19 9.83 -26.39 28.00
C TYR A 19 10.01 -27.74 27.28
N GLN A 20 9.02 -28.63 27.36
CA GLN A 20 9.07 -29.93 26.71
C GLN A 20 9.10 -29.82 25.18
N ARG A 21 8.30 -28.91 24.59
CA ARG A 21 8.33 -28.65 23.15
C ARG A 21 9.70 -28.17 22.67
N PHE A 22 10.36 -27.28 23.42
CA PHE A 22 11.70 -26.82 23.07
C PHE A 22 12.76 -27.90 23.30
N LYS A 23 12.64 -28.72 24.35
CA LYS A 23 13.53 -29.86 24.54
C LYS A 23 13.44 -30.84 23.37
N ALA A 24 12.23 -31.16 22.91
CA ALA A 24 11.99 -32.03 21.76
C ALA A 24 12.55 -31.47 20.43
N ARG A 25 12.67 -30.15 20.32
CA ARG A 25 13.29 -29.46 19.17
C ARG A 25 14.83 -29.39 19.26
N GLY A 26 15.45 -30.02 20.24
CA GLY A 26 16.91 -30.12 20.36
C GLY A 26 17.59 -28.96 21.09
N TYR A 27 16.85 -28.09 21.78
CA TYR A 27 17.45 -26.99 22.54
C TYR A 27 18.21 -27.52 23.77
N LYS A 28 19.39 -26.96 24.06
CA LYS A 28 20.24 -27.36 25.19
C LYS A 28 19.51 -27.22 26.52
N THR A 29 19.42 -28.31 27.28
CA THR A 29 18.72 -28.39 28.58
C THR A 29 19.15 -27.30 29.57
N ARG A 30 20.44 -26.95 29.60
CA ARG A 30 20.97 -25.87 30.46
C ARG A 30 20.31 -24.51 30.17
N CYS A 31 20.12 -24.16 28.90
CA CYS A 31 19.48 -22.92 28.49
C CYS A 31 17.99 -22.94 28.83
N LEU A 32 17.32 -24.08 28.63
CA LEU A 32 15.90 -24.25 28.94
C LEU A 32 15.63 -24.17 30.44
N ASN A 33 16.47 -24.80 31.28
CA ASN A 33 16.35 -24.73 32.74
C ASN A 33 16.54 -23.29 33.23
N LYS A 34 17.55 -22.58 32.72
CA LYS A 34 17.77 -21.17 33.04
C LYS A 34 16.55 -20.32 32.65
N ALA A 35 16.01 -20.51 31.45
CA ALA A 35 14.84 -19.77 30.98
C ALA A 35 13.57 -20.09 31.80
N TYR A 36 13.37 -21.36 32.16
CA TYR A 36 12.24 -21.81 32.98
C TYR A 36 12.30 -21.22 34.39
N GLN A 37 13.47 -21.27 35.04
CA GLN A 37 13.66 -20.68 36.37
C GLN A 37 13.49 -19.16 36.36
N ASN A 38 14.04 -18.47 35.35
CA ASN A 38 13.82 -17.03 35.17
C ASN A 38 12.35 -16.67 34.99
N ALA A 39 11.57 -17.52 34.30
CA ALA A 39 10.14 -17.30 34.12
C ALA A 39 9.35 -17.57 35.41
N LEU A 40 9.78 -18.52 36.25
CA LEU A 40 9.18 -18.78 37.56
C LEU A 40 9.44 -17.62 38.52
N SER A 41 10.64 -17.02 38.49
CA SER A 41 11.07 -15.99 39.43
C SER A 41 10.49 -14.59 39.19
N GLN A 42 9.69 -14.39 38.13
CA GLN A 42 9.09 -13.09 37.80
C GLN A 42 7.62 -13.04 38.24
N ASN A 43 7.20 -11.99 38.95
CA ASN A 43 5.79 -11.76 39.25
C ASN A 43 5.07 -11.15 38.04
N ARG A 44 3.78 -11.45 37.87
CA ARG A 44 2.89 -10.88 36.84
C ARG A 44 2.83 -9.35 36.93
N GLU A 45 2.81 -8.78 38.12
CA GLU A 45 2.74 -7.33 38.35
C GLU A 45 4.02 -6.62 37.90
N ASP A 46 5.19 -7.15 38.27
CA ASP A 46 6.50 -6.61 37.88
C ASP A 46 6.71 -6.58 36.36
N LEU A 47 6.06 -7.51 35.63
CA LEU A 47 6.10 -7.60 34.17
C LEU A 47 5.22 -6.57 33.46
N LEU A 48 4.25 -5.98 34.16
CA LEU A 48 3.37 -4.93 33.62
C LEU A 48 3.94 -3.53 33.89
N TYR A 49 4.70 -3.35 34.97
CA TYR A 49 5.25 -2.04 35.39
C TYR A 49 6.73 -1.81 35.01
N GLN A 50 7.41 -2.77 34.37
CA GLN A 50 8.73 -2.52 33.76
C GLN A 50 8.61 -1.70 32.47
N THR A 51 8.15 -0.45 32.60
CA THR A 51 8.44 0.63 31.66
C THR A 51 9.46 1.54 32.35
N HIS A 52 10.65 1.63 31.77
CA HIS A 52 11.74 2.55 32.15
C HIS A 52 12.37 2.32 33.54
N ARG A 53 13.21 1.28 33.65
CA ARG A 53 14.43 1.45 34.45
C ARG A 53 15.27 2.50 33.74
N PHE A 54 15.44 3.66 34.39
CA PHE A 54 16.39 4.71 34.08
C PHE A 54 17.81 4.14 33.98
N GLY A 55 18.14 3.56 32.83
CA GLY A 55 19.49 3.41 32.33
C GLY A 55 19.63 4.44 31.22
N THR A 56 20.66 5.27 31.30
CA THR A 56 21.02 6.34 30.38
C THR A 56 21.21 5.84 28.95
N TYR A 57 20.11 5.53 28.26
CA TYR A 57 20.11 5.41 26.81
C TYR A 57 19.72 6.77 26.27
N ARG A 58 20.66 7.43 25.60
CA ARG A 58 20.36 8.60 24.79
C ARG A 58 19.23 8.22 23.85
N ASP A 59 18.06 8.81 24.04
CA ASP A 59 16.96 8.76 23.08
C ASP A 59 17.51 9.24 21.74
N LYS A 60 17.76 8.30 20.82
CA LYS A 60 17.85 8.69 19.42
C LYS A 60 16.44 9.11 19.00
N PRO A 61 16.26 10.30 18.42
CA PRO A 61 14.96 10.73 17.95
C PRO A 61 14.43 9.68 16.97
N ARG A 62 13.21 9.22 17.26
CA ARG A 62 12.48 8.21 16.50
C ARG A 62 12.28 8.74 15.09
N SER A 63 13.13 8.36 14.13
CA SER A 63 12.90 8.68 12.72
C SER A 63 11.59 8.01 12.32
N GLN A 64 10.63 8.80 11.83
CA GLN A 64 9.33 8.33 11.31
C GLN A 64 9.44 7.40 10.08
N ASN A 65 10.65 6.97 9.70
CA ASN A 65 10.95 6.22 8.48
C ASN A 65 11.39 4.75 8.70
N GLU A 66 11.21 4.16 9.88
CA GLU A 66 11.49 2.72 10.03
C GLU A 66 10.27 1.86 9.65
N THR A 67 10.22 1.45 8.39
CA THR A 67 9.33 0.38 7.94
C THR A 67 9.78 -0.94 8.53
N ARG A 68 8.90 -1.60 9.29
CA ARG A 68 9.19 -2.90 9.93
C ARG A 68 8.60 -4.03 9.11
N LEU A 69 9.46 -4.92 8.61
CA LEU A 69 9.03 -6.18 8.01
C LEU A 69 8.99 -7.26 9.10
N ILE A 70 7.79 -7.76 9.40
CA ILE A 70 7.60 -8.85 10.37
C ILE A 70 7.36 -10.13 9.58
N MET A 71 8.26 -11.09 9.72
CA MET A 71 8.15 -12.40 9.08
C MET A 71 8.23 -13.52 10.11
N THR A 72 7.64 -14.66 9.78
CA THR A 72 7.91 -15.92 10.46
C THR A 72 9.39 -16.29 10.29
N PHE A 73 10.02 -16.80 11.35
CA PHE A 73 11.42 -17.24 11.31
C PHE A 73 11.68 -18.16 10.10
N ASN A 74 12.67 -17.79 9.30
CA ASN A 74 13.11 -18.51 8.11
C ASN A 74 14.65 -18.54 8.12
N GLU A 75 15.27 -19.69 7.84
CA GLU A 75 16.73 -19.82 7.74
C GLU A 75 17.31 -18.96 6.61
N ASN A 76 16.49 -18.66 5.60
CA ASN A 76 16.82 -17.80 4.47
C ASN A 76 16.65 -16.30 4.77
N ASP A 77 16.41 -15.90 6.03
CA ASP A 77 16.23 -14.48 6.41
C ASP A 77 17.40 -13.61 5.92
N LYS A 78 18.62 -14.15 5.92
CA LYS A 78 19.79 -13.44 5.40
C LYS A 78 19.70 -13.18 3.89
N GLU A 79 19.28 -14.16 3.08
CA GLU A 79 19.08 -13.94 1.64
C GLU A 79 17.91 -13.01 1.38
N VAL A 80 16.78 -13.18 2.10
CA VAL A 80 15.61 -12.31 1.98
C VAL A 80 15.98 -10.87 2.31
N ARG A 81 16.70 -10.66 3.42
CA ARG A 81 17.23 -9.36 3.82
C ARG A 81 18.19 -8.79 2.79
N SER A 82 19.10 -9.61 2.25
CA SER A 82 20.04 -9.22 1.20
C SER A 82 19.32 -8.77 -0.07
N ILE A 83 18.31 -9.50 -0.52
CA ILE A 83 17.46 -9.14 -1.66
C ILE A 83 16.74 -7.82 -1.40
N ILE A 84 16.12 -7.66 -0.23
CA ILE A 84 15.42 -6.42 0.15
C ILE A 84 16.37 -5.23 0.16
N TYR A 85 17.58 -5.36 0.74
CA TYR A 85 18.55 -4.27 0.74
C TYR A 85 19.14 -3.99 -0.64
N LYS A 86 19.44 -5.03 -1.41
CA LYS A 86 19.94 -4.91 -2.79
C LYS A 86 18.95 -4.22 -3.70
N HIS A 87 17.65 -4.45 -3.48
CA HIS A 87 16.57 -3.81 -4.23
C HIS A 87 15.90 -2.70 -3.42
N TRP A 88 16.55 -2.20 -2.35
CA TRP A 88 15.95 -1.18 -1.50
C TRP A 88 15.72 0.09 -2.28
N ASP A 89 16.56 0.44 -3.24
CA ASP A 89 16.32 1.61 -4.10
C ASP A 89 15.03 1.50 -4.92
N ILE A 90 14.53 0.29 -5.20
CA ILE A 90 13.25 0.05 -5.87
C ILE A 90 12.10 0.17 -4.86
N LEU A 91 12.30 -0.34 -3.65
CA LEU A 91 11.30 -0.35 -2.56
C LEU A 91 11.19 1.01 -1.82
N SER A 92 12.30 1.75 -1.75
CA SER A 92 12.49 3.01 -1.02
C SER A 92 12.30 4.23 -1.90
N LYS A 93 12.36 4.04 -3.23
CA LYS A 93 11.51 4.77 -4.16
C LYS A 93 10.06 4.36 -3.92
N ASN A 94 9.54 4.65 -2.73
CA ASN A 94 8.21 5.23 -2.65
C ASN A 94 8.26 6.42 -3.59
N SER A 95 7.88 6.10 -4.82
CA SER A 95 7.81 6.97 -5.96
C SER A 95 7.17 8.26 -5.52
N SER A 96 7.64 9.39 -6.04
CA SER A 96 6.75 10.53 -6.26
C SER A 96 5.35 9.98 -6.54
N LEU A 97 4.38 10.28 -5.68
CA LEU A 97 3.03 9.77 -5.84
C LEU A 97 2.38 10.57 -6.98
N GLY A 98 1.41 9.95 -7.66
CA GLY A 98 0.74 10.55 -8.81
C GLY A 98 0.83 9.73 -10.09
N THR A 99 0.70 10.40 -11.23
CA THR A 99 0.67 9.78 -12.55
C THR A 99 2.03 9.74 -13.22
N PHE A 100 2.41 8.58 -13.76
CA PHE A 100 3.68 8.36 -14.45
C PHE A 100 3.51 7.65 -15.79
N ARG A 101 4.47 7.86 -16.68
CA ARG A 101 4.58 7.14 -17.95
C ARG A 101 5.30 5.82 -17.73
N CYS A 102 4.79 4.74 -18.34
CA CYS A 102 5.46 3.44 -18.31
C CYS A 102 6.63 3.32 -19.31
N GLY A 103 6.88 4.35 -20.13
CA GLY A 103 8.05 4.47 -21.02
C GLY A 103 7.99 3.65 -22.32
N THR A 104 7.07 2.70 -22.44
CA THR A 104 7.03 1.73 -23.53
C THR A 104 5.76 1.78 -24.38
N CYS A 105 4.82 2.70 -24.08
CA CYS A 105 3.48 2.72 -24.66
C CYS A 105 3.16 4.02 -25.41
N ASP A 106 2.51 3.92 -26.57
CA ASP A 106 2.11 5.11 -27.35
C ASP A 106 1.08 5.98 -26.62
N GLN A 107 0.18 5.34 -25.86
CA GLN A 107 -0.90 6.03 -25.14
C GLN A 107 -0.38 6.89 -23.98
N CYS A 108 0.87 6.68 -23.59
CA CYS A 108 1.54 7.42 -22.54
C CYS A 108 1.79 8.88 -22.95
N SER A 109 1.77 9.19 -24.26
CA SER A 109 1.82 10.56 -24.77
C SER A 109 0.67 11.43 -24.24
N HIS A 110 -0.50 10.83 -24.01
CA HIS A 110 -1.69 11.48 -23.47
C HIS A 110 -1.76 11.46 -21.94
N LEU A 111 -0.76 10.90 -21.25
CA LEU A 111 -0.65 11.00 -19.80
C LEU A 111 0.15 12.25 -19.41
N LYS A 112 -0.44 13.03 -18.51
CA LYS A 112 0.25 14.12 -17.82
C LYS A 112 0.92 13.55 -16.58
N ILE A 113 2.23 13.74 -16.48
CA ILE A 113 2.99 13.41 -15.28
C ILE A 113 2.70 14.51 -14.25
N SER A 114 2.12 14.14 -13.12
CA SER A 114 1.96 15.04 -11.97
C SER A 114 1.74 14.26 -10.69
N ASN A 115 1.94 14.94 -9.58
CA ASN A 115 1.61 14.51 -8.22
C ASN A 115 0.37 15.21 -7.64
N THR A 116 -0.22 16.13 -8.40
CA THR A 116 -1.43 16.86 -8.01
C THR A 116 -2.44 16.95 -9.15
N PHE A 117 -3.71 17.14 -8.80
CA PHE A 117 -4.80 17.46 -9.73
C PHE A 117 -5.70 18.54 -9.14
N GLY A 118 -6.44 19.26 -9.98
CA GLY A 118 -7.21 20.39 -9.51
C GLY A 118 -7.66 21.35 -10.59
N LYS A 119 -8.52 22.29 -10.23
CA LYS A 119 -9.01 23.38 -11.10
C LYS A 119 -9.14 24.67 -10.29
N ASP A 120 -8.85 25.81 -10.93
CA ASP A 120 -9.15 27.17 -10.45
C ASP A 120 -8.79 27.42 -8.96
N GLY A 121 -7.55 27.12 -8.59
CA GLY A 121 -7.01 27.38 -7.23
C GLY A 121 -7.22 26.27 -6.21
N SER A 122 -8.01 25.23 -6.52
CA SER A 122 -8.14 24.03 -5.67
C SER A 122 -7.21 22.93 -6.19
N THR A 123 -6.10 22.66 -5.49
CA THR A 123 -5.15 21.60 -5.81
C THR A 123 -5.19 20.49 -4.77
N TYR A 124 -5.21 19.24 -5.23
CA TYR A 124 -5.26 18.03 -4.42
C TYR A 124 -4.05 17.16 -4.69
N ASP A 125 -3.44 16.66 -3.61
CA ASP A 125 -2.32 15.73 -3.68
C ASP A 125 -2.80 14.32 -4.05
N MET A 126 -2.00 13.65 -4.87
CA MET A 126 -2.23 12.29 -5.30
C MET A 126 -1.47 11.35 -4.38
N HIS A 127 -2.15 10.32 -3.87
CA HIS A 127 -1.60 9.45 -2.83
C HIS A 127 -1.16 8.08 -3.34
N HIS A 128 -1.25 7.85 -4.65
CA HIS A 128 -0.99 6.57 -5.27
C HIS A 128 -0.04 6.71 -6.46
N TYR A 129 0.85 5.75 -6.64
CA TYR A 129 1.61 5.61 -7.87
C TYR A 129 0.73 4.96 -8.95
N ILE A 130 0.44 5.72 -10.00
CA ILE A 130 -0.43 5.27 -11.08
C ILE A 130 0.31 5.45 -12.40
N CYS A 131 0.30 4.42 -13.23
CA CYS A 131 0.85 4.50 -14.58
C CYS A 131 -0.09 3.87 -15.61
N CYS A 132 0.33 3.89 -16.87
CA CYS A 132 -0.44 3.38 -18.01
C CYS A 132 -0.94 1.93 -17.83
N THR A 133 -0.26 1.11 -17.03
CA THR A 133 -0.59 -0.32 -16.83
C THR A 133 -1.45 -0.58 -15.59
N THR A 134 -1.65 0.43 -14.73
CA THR A 134 -2.42 0.27 -13.50
C THR A 134 -3.89 0.00 -13.82
N THR A 135 -4.45 -1.02 -13.15
CA THR A 135 -5.87 -1.43 -13.19
C THR A 135 -6.65 -0.81 -12.03
N TYR A 136 -7.99 -0.86 -12.00
CA TYR A 136 -8.80 -0.34 -10.89
C TYR A 136 -8.51 1.14 -10.57
N VAL A 137 -8.40 1.98 -11.60
CA VAL A 137 -8.03 3.39 -11.50
C VAL A 137 -9.27 4.28 -11.59
N VAL A 138 -9.31 5.32 -10.76
CA VAL A 138 -10.12 6.52 -11.03
C VAL A 138 -9.22 7.51 -11.74
N TYR A 139 -9.62 7.97 -12.92
CA TYR A 139 -8.85 8.89 -13.75
C TYR A 139 -9.64 10.15 -14.07
N LEU A 140 -8.89 11.17 -14.43
CA LEU A 140 -9.34 12.48 -14.81
C LEU A 140 -8.84 12.76 -16.24
N PHE A 141 -9.76 13.03 -17.15
CA PHE A 141 -9.47 13.56 -18.47
C PHE A 141 -9.69 15.07 -18.45
N THR A 142 -8.72 15.83 -18.94
CA THR A 142 -8.81 17.28 -19.07
C THR A 142 -8.66 17.67 -20.53
N CYS A 143 -9.70 18.31 -21.06
CA CYS A 143 -9.67 18.91 -22.38
C CYS A 143 -8.80 20.17 -22.37
N HIS A 144 -8.20 20.52 -23.51
CA HIS A 144 -7.43 21.75 -23.68
C HIS A 144 -8.23 23.04 -23.38
N CYS A 145 -9.56 23.00 -23.42
CA CYS A 145 -10.44 24.10 -23.00
C CYS A 145 -10.68 24.18 -21.48
N GLY A 146 -10.14 23.24 -20.71
CA GLY A 146 -10.32 23.15 -19.26
C GLY A 146 -11.55 22.37 -18.80
N SER A 147 -12.39 21.85 -19.71
CA SER A 147 -13.44 20.90 -19.35
C SER A 147 -12.83 19.59 -18.85
N MET A 148 -13.45 19.01 -17.82
CA MET A 148 -12.94 17.83 -17.14
C MET A 148 -13.96 16.69 -17.18
N TYR A 149 -13.47 15.46 -17.22
CA TYR A 149 -14.27 14.25 -17.12
C TYR A 149 -13.61 13.29 -16.14
N VAL A 150 -14.36 12.83 -15.14
CA VAL A 150 -13.91 11.80 -14.19
C VAL A 150 -14.47 10.46 -14.65
N GLY A 151 -13.59 9.46 -14.76
CA GLY A 151 -13.97 8.10 -15.11
C GLY A 151 -13.38 7.08 -14.16
N LYS A 152 -14.06 5.94 -14.04
CA LYS A 152 -13.57 4.77 -13.31
C LYS A 152 -13.23 3.68 -14.30
N MET A 153 -12.26 2.82 -13.98
CA MET A 153 -11.93 1.69 -14.82
C MET A 153 -11.33 0.52 -14.07
N ILE A 154 -11.80 -0.68 -14.42
CA ILE A 154 -11.26 -1.95 -13.91
C ILE A 154 -10.03 -2.39 -14.71
N ARG A 155 -10.06 -2.21 -16.03
CA ARG A 155 -8.97 -2.58 -16.96
C ARG A 155 -7.77 -1.62 -16.84
N PRO A 156 -6.62 -1.87 -17.50
CA PRO A 156 -5.44 -0.99 -17.45
C PRO A 156 -5.63 0.39 -18.09
N LEU A 157 -5.12 1.47 -17.47
CA LEU A 157 -5.34 2.89 -17.88
C LEU A 157 -5.14 3.16 -19.37
N LYS A 158 -4.07 2.59 -19.95
CA LYS A 158 -3.74 2.70 -21.38
C LYS A 158 -4.89 2.27 -22.30
N ARG A 159 -5.68 1.27 -21.90
CA ARG A 159 -6.80 0.76 -22.69
C ARG A 159 -7.94 1.77 -22.75
N ARG A 160 -8.23 2.43 -21.63
CA ARG A 160 -9.28 3.45 -21.58
C ARG A 160 -8.92 4.70 -22.36
N ILE A 161 -7.66 5.13 -22.28
CA ILE A 161 -7.15 6.24 -23.11
C ILE A 161 -7.32 5.89 -24.59
N TYR A 162 -6.92 4.68 -24.99
CA TYR A 162 -7.07 4.23 -26.37
C TYR A 162 -8.54 4.22 -26.82
N GLU A 163 -9.46 3.70 -26.01
CA GLU A 163 -10.90 3.68 -26.30
C GLU A 163 -11.45 5.09 -26.52
N HIS A 164 -11.12 6.05 -25.65
CA HIS A 164 -11.54 7.45 -25.82
C HIS A 164 -10.98 8.08 -27.08
N LEU A 165 -9.70 7.86 -27.39
CA LEU A 165 -9.09 8.38 -28.60
C LEU A 165 -9.70 7.75 -29.87
N ARG A 166 -10.10 6.49 -29.79
CA ARG A 166 -10.82 5.81 -30.87
C ARG A 166 -12.22 6.40 -31.03
N ASP A 167 -12.98 6.58 -29.95
CA ASP A 167 -14.30 7.23 -29.99
C ASP A 167 -14.24 8.64 -30.60
N VAL A 168 -13.17 9.38 -30.33
CA VAL A 168 -12.89 10.69 -30.92
C VAL A 168 -12.50 10.59 -32.40
N LYS A 169 -11.91 9.49 -32.87
CA LYS A 169 -11.63 9.31 -34.31
C LYS A 169 -12.88 8.88 -35.07
N ASP A 170 -13.70 8.05 -34.44
CA ASP A 170 -14.89 7.45 -35.05
C ASP A 170 -16.14 8.35 -34.94
N CYS A 171 -16.01 9.58 -34.43
CA CYS A 171 -17.14 10.49 -34.21
C CYS A 171 -18.24 9.89 -33.32
N ASN A 172 -17.87 9.07 -32.33
CA ASN A 172 -18.82 8.38 -31.48
C ASN A 172 -19.47 9.36 -30.47
N LEU A 173 -20.60 9.97 -30.86
CA LEU A 173 -21.32 10.95 -30.03
C LEU A 173 -21.96 10.36 -28.76
N MET A 174 -21.93 9.03 -28.57
CA MET A 174 -22.36 8.39 -27.33
C MET A 174 -21.31 8.52 -26.22
N SER A 175 -20.03 8.71 -26.57
CA SER A 175 -18.98 9.01 -25.62
C SER A 175 -19.02 10.49 -25.25
N SER A 176 -19.15 10.80 -23.96
CA SER A 176 -19.19 12.19 -23.47
C SER A 176 -17.96 12.99 -23.88
N ILE A 177 -16.77 12.36 -23.85
CA ILE A 177 -15.51 12.98 -24.27
C ILE A 177 -15.51 13.24 -25.77
N ALA A 178 -15.88 12.26 -26.59
CA ALA A 178 -15.89 12.43 -28.03
C ALA A 178 -16.94 13.45 -28.47
N LYS A 179 -18.16 13.38 -27.92
CA LYS A 179 -19.21 14.38 -28.15
C LYS A 179 -18.74 15.79 -27.84
N HIS A 180 -18.09 16.01 -26.69
CA HIS A 180 -17.54 17.31 -26.33
C HIS A 180 -16.49 17.80 -27.34
N ILE A 181 -15.50 16.94 -27.68
CA ILE A 181 -14.43 17.30 -28.61
C ILE A 181 -14.97 17.64 -30.00
N PHE A 182 -15.96 16.92 -30.50
CA PHE A 182 -16.57 17.23 -31.79
C PHE A 182 -17.41 18.49 -31.76
N CYS A 183 -18.35 18.60 -30.83
CA CYS A 183 -19.29 19.71 -30.79
C CYS A 183 -18.62 21.05 -30.46
N VAL A 184 -17.59 21.05 -29.61
CA VAL A 184 -16.95 22.29 -29.13
C VAL A 184 -15.66 22.60 -29.88
N HIS A 185 -14.92 21.58 -30.31
CA HIS A 185 -13.56 21.74 -30.87
C HIS A 185 -13.42 21.21 -32.30
N ASN A 186 -14.52 20.83 -32.95
CA ASN A 186 -14.54 20.30 -34.31
C ASN A 186 -13.56 19.12 -34.50
N GLY A 187 -13.50 18.22 -33.50
CA GLY A 187 -12.65 17.03 -33.54
C GLY A 187 -11.20 17.26 -33.09
N LYS A 188 -10.80 18.50 -32.77
CA LYS A 188 -9.43 18.81 -32.32
C LYS A 188 -9.29 18.55 -30.82
N TYR A 189 -8.34 17.70 -30.44
CA TYR A 189 -8.06 17.35 -29.04
C TYR A 189 -6.57 17.49 -28.67
N ALA A 190 -5.77 18.14 -29.52
CA ALA A 190 -4.38 18.43 -29.21
C ALA A 190 -4.28 19.29 -27.93
N GLY A 191 -3.44 18.88 -26.98
CA GLY A 191 -3.32 19.52 -25.67
C GLY A 191 -4.24 18.93 -24.59
N SER A 192 -5.18 18.05 -24.94
CA SER A 192 -5.95 17.29 -23.94
C SER A 192 -5.10 16.16 -23.34
N TYR A 193 -5.27 15.89 -22.05
CA TYR A 193 -4.48 14.91 -21.30
C TYR A 193 -5.30 14.14 -20.28
N SER A 194 -4.75 13.03 -19.80
CA SER A 194 -5.32 12.19 -18.74
C SER A 194 -4.36 12.06 -17.57
N GLN A 195 -4.92 11.92 -16.37
CA GLN A 195 -4.21 11.67 -15.12
C GLN A 195 -4.96 10.58 -14.35
N GLY A 196 -4.26 9.58 -13.81
CA GLY A 196 -4.85 8.65 -12.85
C GLY A 196 -4.81 9.29 -11.47
N ILE A 197 -5.96 9.62 -10.90
CA ILE A 197 -6.07 10.42 -9.67
C ILE A 197 -6.23 9.58 -8.41
N ASP A 198 -6.75 8.36 -8.54
CA ASP A 198 -6.88 7.43 -7.43
C ASP A 198 -6.84 5.97 -7.88
N HIS A 199 -6.57 5.06 -6.94
CA HIS A 199 -6.49 3.63 -7.17
C HIS A 199 -7.34 2.89 -6.15
N LEU A 200 -8.34 2.15 -6.64
CA LEU A 200 -9.21 1.35 -5.80
C LEU A 200 -8.44 0.11 -5.33
N HIS A 201 -8.06 0.10 -4.06
CA HIS A 201 -7.50 -1.07 -3.41
C HIS A 201 -8.62 -2.08 -3.12
N GLY A 202 -8.64 -3.17 -3.88
CA GLY A 202 -9.38 -4.36 -3.47
C GLY A 202 -8.59 -5.07 -2.38
N ASP A 203 -9.11 -5.09 -1.15
CA ASP A 203 -8.58 -5.99 -0.12
C ASP A 203 -8.63 -7.43 -0.67
N ILE A 204 -7.48 -8.06 -0.84
CA ILE A 204 -7.31 -9.45 -1.30
C ILE A 204 -7.88 -10.47 -0.27
N ARG A 205 -8.55 -10.01 0.79
CA ARG A 205 -9.26 -10.85 1.75
C ARG A 205 -10.74 -10.48 1.81
N GLY A 206 -11.50 -11.13 0.93
CA GLY A 206 -12.89 -11.55 1.13
C GLY A 206 -13.89 -10.48 1.61
N GLY A 207 -14.71 -9.98 0.70
CA GLY A 207 -15.96 -9.29 1.02
C GLY A 207 -16.33 -8.21 0.01
N ASN A 208 -17.23 -8.56 -0.92
CA ASN A 208 -17.97 -7.70 -1.86
C ASN A 208 -17.47 -6.25 -2.03
N LEU A 209 -16.58 -6.03 -3.01
CA LEU A 209 -16.21 -4.69 -3.48
C LEU A 209 -17.44 -3.87 -3.91
N ASP A 210 -18.49 -4.54 -4.40
CA ASP A 210 -19.74 -3.89 -4.84
C ASP A 210 -20.48 -3.17 -3.69
N ASN A 211 -20.39 -3.66 -2.45
CA ASN A 211 -21.07 -3.03 -1.31
C ASN A 211 -20.28 -1.87 -0.70
N LYS A 212 -18.94 -1.86 -0.81
CA LYS A 212 -18.12 -0.70 -0.41
C LYS A 212 -18.28 0.48 -1.39
N LEU A 213 -18.70 0.21 -2.62
CA LEU A 213 -18.97 1.25 -3.64
C LEU A 213 -20.24 2.07 -3.36
N LEU A 214 -21.24 1.50 -2.67
CA LEU A 214 -22.49 2.17 -2.31
C LEU A 214 -22.37 3.09 -1.08
N GLN A 215 -21.34 2.94 -0.25
CA GLN A 215 -21.17 3.72 0.99
C GLN A 215 -20.37 5.02 0.82
N LEU A 216 -19.86 5.30 -0.40
CA LEU A 216 -19.23 6.59 -0.74
C LEU A 216 -20.17 7.51 -1.54
N GLU A 217 -21.45 7.13 -1.66
CA GLU A 217 -22.51 7.90 -2.33
C GLU A 217 -23.50 8.58 -1.34
N THR A 218 -23.15 8.71 -0.06
CA THR A 218 -23.87 9.60 0.89
C THR A 218 -22.91 10.61 1.49
#